data_AF-Q8YV38-F1
#
_entry.id   AF-Q8YV38-F1
#
_cell.length_a   1.000
_cell.length_b   1.000
_cell.length_c   1.000
_cell.angle_alpha   90.00
_cell.angle_beta   90.00
_cell.angle_gamma   90.00
#
_symmetry.space_group_name_H-M   'P 1'
#
loop_
_entity.id
_entity.type
_entity.pdbx_description
1 polymer ?
#
loop_
_entity_poly.entity_id
_entity_poly.type
_entity_poly.pdbx_seq_one_letter_code
_entity_poly.pdbx_strand_id
1 'polypeptide(L)'
;MAILKQFGILFVLGSVGIVMFTITSIPLIEQQLAKLSPETLGKVPPLWILMPLQGLQYSILLAISILIGIGCAYRVGLRSHLIDYWVLHTPKIPYSVIEMKWSLGVGAATTITVLLLDRFMKPALPEALQASSHTEPNWLSSLTAMLYGGITEEILMRWGLMSLLVWIAWKWLKQGVTLPSQGIYQGAIFLAALVFGLLHLPATTAIVPLTPVVIIRALLLNGIAGTAFGWLFWQYSLEAAMLAHISFHAFAFVLSGLLARLA
;
A
#
# COMPACT_ATOMS: atom_id res chain seq x y z
N MET A 1 8.42 13.26 -24.34
CA MET A 1 7.25 12.38 -24.55
C MET A 1 7.22 11.19 -23.60
N ALA A 2 8.30 10.43 -23.41
CA ALA A 2 8.30 9.21 -22.59
C ALA A 2 7.90 9.45 -21.12
N ILE A 3 8.52 10.43 -20.44
CA ILE A 3 8.19 10.78 -19.04
C ILE A 3 6.69 11.07 -18.86
N LEU A 4 6.11 11.86 -19.76
CA LEU A 4 4.69 12.21 -19.71
C LEU A 4 3.78 10.99 -19.88
N LYS A 5 4.15 10.05 -20.75
CA LYS A 5 3.41 8.79 -20.92
C LYS A 5 3.49 7.91 -19.67
N GLN A 6 4.68 7.77 -19.07
CA GLN A 6 4.83 7.03 -17.81
C GLN A 6 3.99 7.64 -16.69
N PHE A 7 4.07 8.96 -16.57
CA PHE A 7 3.29 9.70 -15.60
C PHE A 7 1.79 9.50 -15.81
N GLY A 8 1.30 9.70 -17.04
CA GLY A 8 -0.12 9.55 -17.35
C GLY A 8 -0.66 8.15 -17.04
N ILE A 9 0.06 7.09 -17.42
CA ILE A 9 -0.37 5.70 -17.15
C ILE A 9 -0.48 5.45 -15.64
N LEU A 10 0.58 5.72 -14.88
CA LEU A 10 0.60 5.45 -13.45
C LEU A 10 -0.34 6.37 -12.67
N PHE A 11 -0.49 7.62 -13.10
CA PHE A 11 -1.35 8.59 -12.43
C PHE A 11 -2.83 8.22 -12.61
N VAL A 12 -3.26 7.86 -13.83
CA VAL A 12 -4.63 7.37 -14.08
C VAL A 12 -4.89 6.11 -13.26
N LEU A 13 -3.97 5.14 -13.33
CA LEU A 13 -4.10 3.87 -12.63
C LEU A 13 -4.21 4.05 -11.10
N GLY A 14 -3.32 4.85 -10.50
CA GLY A 14 -3.35 5.14 -9.06
C GLY A 14 -4.51 6.03 -8.62
N SER A 15 -5.02 6.90 -9.49
CA SER A 15 -6.14 7.80 -9.17
C SER A 15 -7.46 7.05 -8.97
N VAL A 16 -7.66 5.91 -9.64
CA VAL A 16 -8.84 5.05 -9.43
C VAL A 16 -8.96 4.64 -7.97
N GLY A 17 -7.85 4.19 -7.36
CA GLY A 17 -7.80 3.85 -5.94
C GLY A 17 -8.06 5.06 -5.04
N ILE A 18 -7.51 6.24 -5.37
CA ILE A 18 -7.72 7.48 -4.60
C ILE A 18 -9.19 7.88 -4.59
N VAL A 19 -9.87 7.83 -5.74
CA VAL A 19 -11.30 8.17 -5.83
C VAL A 19 -12.13 7.21 -4.98
N MET A 20 -11.87 5.90 -5.10
CA MET A 20 -12.56 4.89 -4.29
C MET A 20 -12.32 5.07 -2.79
N PHE A 21 -11.08 5.34 -2.39
CA PHE A 21 -10.72 5.60 -1.00
C PHE A 21 -11.39 6.88 -0.46
N THR A 22 -11.41 7.95 -1.25
CA THR A 22 -12.06 9.21 -0.85
C THR A 22 -13.55 9.03 -0.61
N ILE A 23 -14.23 8.23 -1.44
CA ILE A 23 -15.67 7.93 -1.27
C ILE A 23 -15.90 7.02 -0.06
N THR A 24 -15.13 5.94 0.05
CA THR A 24 -15.38 4.91 1.08
C THR A 24 -14.87 5.28 2.47
N SER A 25 -14.04 6.32 2.59
CA SER A 25 -13.59 6.86 3.88
C SER A 25 -14.57 7.87 4.50
N ILE A 26 -15.63 8.30 3.78
CA ILE A 26 -16.64 9.24 4.29
C ILE A 26 -17.15 8.86 5.70
N PRO A 27 -17.61 7.61 5.96
CA PRO A 27 -18.15 7.27 7.28
C PRO A 27 -17.11 7.38 8.40
N LEU A 28 -15.85 7.09 8.08
CA LEU A 28 -14.74 7.22 9.03
C LEU A 28 -14.48 8.68 9.36
N ILE A 29 -14.48 9.56 8.35
CA ILE A 29 -14.30 11.01 8.55
C ILE A 29 -15.47 11.57 9.36
N GLU A 30 -16.71 11.20 9.05
CA GLU A 30 -17.89 11.62 9.84
C GLU A 30 -17.78 11.19 11.31
N GLN A 31 -17.33 9.96 11.56
CA GLN A 31 -17.09 9.48 12.92
C GLN A 31 -15.99 10.29 13.64
N GLN A 32 -14.94 10.72 12.94
CA GLN A 32 -13.90 11.58 13.50
C GLN A 32 -14.45 12.97 13.83
N LEU A 33 -15.24 13.56 12.92
CA LEU A 33 -15.86 14.87 13.12
C LEU A 33 -16.81 14.87 14.32
N ALA A 34 -17.57 13.78 14.51
CA ALA A 34 -18.48 13.62 15.65
C ALA A 34 -17.76 13.56 17.01
N LYS A 35 -16.46 13.27 17.05
CA LYS A 35 -15.65 13.27 18.28
C LYS A 35 -15.10 14.66 18.65
N LEU A 36 -15.23 15.65 17.76
CA LEU A 36 -14.70 17.00 17.99
C LEU A 36 -15.60 17.82 18.90
N SER A 37 -15.01 18.76 19.64
CA SER A 37 -15.78 19.76 20.40
C SER A 37 -16.53 20.71 19.44
N PRO A 38 -17.68 21.28 19.85
CA PRO A 38 -18.45 22.21 19.00
C PRO A 38 -17.62 23.39 18.49
N GLU A 39 -16.71 23.91 19.32
CA GLU A 39 -15.81 25.01 18.95
C GLU A 39 -14.82 24.60 17.84
N THR A 40 -14.30 23.37 17.89
CA THR A 40 -13.37 22.86 16.88
C THR A 40 -14.11 22.53 15.60
N LEU A 41 -15.28 21.88 15.71
CA LEU A 41 -16.13 21.53 14.58
C LEU A 41 -16.53 22.76 13.76
N GLY A 42 -16.82 23.90 14.42
CA GLY A 42 -17.12 25.16 13.74
C GLY A 42 -15.97 25.75 12.91
N LYS A 43 -14.73 25.31 13.13
CA LYS A 43 -13.53 25.71 12.35
C LYS A 43 -13.21 24.76 11.21
N VAL A 44 -13.81 23.57 11.20
CA VAL A 44 -13.54 22.54 10.20
C VAL A 44 -14.42 22.81 8.96
N PRO A 45 -13.85 22.79 7.74
CA PRO A 45 -14.64 22.91 6.52
C PRO A 45 -15.74 21.85 6.43
N PRO A 46 -16.86 22.13 5.74
CA PRO A 46 -17.89 21.13 5.51
C PRO A 46 -17.35 19.95 4.68
N LEU A 47 -17.97 18.77 4.83
CA LEU A 47 -17.51 17.51 4.25
C LEU A 47 -17.27 17.58 2.73
N TRP A 48 -18.13 18.31 1.99
CA TRP A 48 -18.00 18.49 0.54
C TRP A 48 -16.75 19.29 0.12
N ILE A 49 -16.10 20.01 1.05
CA ILE A 49 -14.78 20.63 0.86
C ILE A 49 -13.66 19.70 1.34
N LEU A 50 -13.84 19.05 2.50
CA LEU A 50 -12.83 18.15 3.07
C LEU A 50 -12.48 16.98 2.15
N MET A 51 -13.48 16.37 1.51
CA MET A 51 -13.25 15.15 0.73
C MET A 51 -12.47 15.42 -0.56
N PRO A 52 -12.77 16.46 -1.35
CA PRO A 52 -11.89 16.87 -2.44
C PRO A 52 -10.49 17.26 -1.99
N LEU A 53 -10.33 17.92 -0.83
CA LEU A 53 -8.99 18.27 -0.32
C LEU A 53 -8.18 17.02 0.03
N GLN A 54 -8.80 16.01 0.64
CA GLN A 54 -8.14 14.73 0.90
C GLN A 54 -7.75 14.02 -0.40
N GLY A 55 -8.65 13.95 -1.38
CA GLY A 55 -8.37 13.37 -2.70
C GLY A 55 -7.21 14.11 -3.40
N LEU A 56 -7.18 15.44 -3.30
CA LEU A 56 -6.11 16.27 -3.84
C LEU A 56 -4.77 15.98 -3.13
N GLN A 57 -4.76 15.86 -1.81
CA GLN A 57 -3.57 15.52 -1.04
C GLN A 57 -2.97 14.19 -1.52
N TYR A 58 -3.78 13.13 -1.64
CA TYR A 58 -3.29 11.85 -2.14
C TYR A 58 -2.84 11.92 -3.60
N SER A 59 -3.51 12.73 -4.43
CA SER A 59 -3.12 12.93 -5.83
C SER A 59 -1.76 13.60 -5.95
N ILE A 60 -1.46 14.58 -5.08
CA ILE A 60 -0.14 15.23 -5.00
C ILE A 60 0.93 14.22 -4.58
N LEU A 61 0.67 13.43 -3.53
CA LEU A 61 1.60 12.39 -3.08
C LEU A 61 1.86 11.34 -4.16
N LEU A 62 0.81 10.94 -4.89
CA LEU A 62 0.90 10.02 -6.02
C LEU A 62 1.76 10.63 -7.14
N ALA A 63 1.51 11.89 -7.52
CA ALA A 63 2.29 12.59 -8.54
C ALA A 63 3.78 12.67 -8.17
N ILE A 64 4.09 13.05 -6.93
CA ILE A 64 5.47 13.11 -6.43
C ILE A 64 6.12 11.73 -6.50
N SER A 65 5.44 10.69 -6.01
CA SER A 65 5.97 9.31 -5.99
C SER A 65 6.22 8.77 -7.39
N ILE A 66 5.32 9.07 -8.34
CA ILE A 66 5.49 8.71 -9.75
C ILE A 66 6.74 9.38 -10.33
N LEU A 67 6.90 10.69 -10.13
CA LEU A 67 8.05 11.43 -10.65
C LEU A 67 9.38 10.92 -10.05
N ILE A 68 9.38 10.62 -8.76
CA ILE A 68 10.52 9.99 -8.08
C ILE A 68 10.86 8.64 -8.71
N GLY A 69 9.85 7.77 -8.88
CA GLY A 69 10.06 6.44 -9.45
C GLY A 69 10.52 6.49 -10.91
N ILE A 70 9.98 7.39 -11.74
CA ILE A 70 10.47 7.63 -13.10
C ILE A 70 11.96 8.01 -13.09
N GLY A 71 12.38 8.84 -12.12
CA GLY A 71 13.77 9.28 -11.98
C GLY A 71 14.72 8.23 -11.39
N CYS A 72 14.21 7.27 -10.61
CA CYS A 72 15.02 6.35 -9.80
C CYS A 72 14.94 4.89 -10.24
N ALA A 73 13.73 4.34 -10.43
CA ALA A 73 13.47 2.90 -10.51
C ALA A 73 14.33 2.18 -11.55
N TYR A 74 14.28 2.63 -12.80
CA TYR A 74 15.06 2.04 -13.89
C TYR A 74 16.57 2.18 -13.72
N ARG A 75 17.04 3.22 -13.03
CA ARG A 75 18.48 3.44 -12.77
C ARG A 75 19.04 2.42 -11.77
N VAL A 76 18.17 1.81 -10.98
CA VAL A 76 18.51 0.79 -9.98
C VAL A 76 17.95 -0.57 -10.36
N GLY A 77 17.65 -0.80 -11.64
CA GLY A 77 17.20 -2.11 -12.15
C GLY A 77 15.78 -2.54 -11.72
N LEU A 78 15.00 -1.64 -11.10
CA LEU A 78 13.59 -1.87 -10.82
C LEU A 78 12.75 -1.50 -12.06
N ARG A 79 11.59 -2.14 -12.23
CA ARG A 79 10.82 -2.03 -13.48
C ARG A 79 9.31 -2.12 -13.28
N SER A 80 8.56 -1.70 -14.31
CA SER A 80 7.12 -1.90 -14.46
C SER A 80 6.86 -2.46 -15.85
N HIS A 81 6.13 -3.57 -15.93
CA HIS A 81 5.77 -4.18 -17.22
C HIS A 81 4.85 -3.28 -18.03
N LEU A 82 3.94 -2.53 -17.39
CA LEU A 82 3.09 -1.56 -18.08
C LEU A 82 3.93 -0.50 -18.78
N ILE A 83 4.93 0.05 -18.10
CA ILE A 83 5.81 1.07 -18.67
C ILE A 83 6.75 0.46 -19.72
N ASP A 84 7.32 -0.71 -19.43
CA ASP A 84 8.20 -1.45 -20.33
C ASP A 84 7.52 -1.74 -21.68
N TYR A 85 6.25 -2.11 -21.66
CA TYR A 85 5.46 -2.44 -22.84
C TYR A 85 4.93 -1.20 -23.56
N TRP A 86 4.17 -0.34 -22.87
CA TRP A 86 3.44 0.77 -23.50
C TRP A 86 4.28 2.03 -23.77
N VAL A 87 5.42 2.18 -23.08
CA VAL A 87 6.25 3.40 -23.20
C VAL A 87 7.61 3.07 -23.77
N LEU A 88 8.30 2.07 -23.23
CA LEU A 88 9.66 1.71 -23.65
C LEU A 88 9.68 0.74 -24.83
N HIS A 89 8.53 0.17 -25.22
CA HIS A 89 8.38 -0.76 -26.35
C HIS A 89 9.37 -1.93 -26.28
N THR A 90 9.66 -2.40 -25.07
CA THR A 90 10.55 -3.54 -24.88
C THR A 90 9.78 -4.85 -25.11
N PRO A 91 10.20 -5.69 -26.07
CA PRO A 91 9.49 -6.92 -26.42
C PRO A 91 9.78 -7.98 -25.35
N LYS A 92 9.09 -7.89 -24.22
CA LYS A 92 9.03 -8.95 -23.20
C LYS A 92 7.57 -9.27 -22.94
N ILE A 93 7.30 -10.56 -22.71
CA ILE A 93 5.98 -11.03 -22.30
C ILE A 93 5.57 -10.21 -21.06
N PRO A 94 4.41 -9.53 -21.07
CA PRO A 94 4.07 -8.50 -20.09
C PRO A 94 3.86 -9.04 -18.67
N TYR A 95 3.87 -10.37 -18.49
CA TYR A 95 3.86 -11.03 -17.20
C TYR A 95 4.15 -12.53 -17.38
N SER A 96 5.11 -13.10 -16.65
CA SER A 96 5.35 -14.55 -16.76
C SER A 96 4.38 -15.37 -15.90
N VAL A 97 4.05 -16.59 -16.30
CA VAL A 97 3.25 -17.52 -15.46
C VAL A 97 3.91 -17.76 -14.11
N ILE A 98 5.24 -17.73 -14.05
CA ILE A 98 6.02 -17.88 -12.82
C ILE A 98 5.79 -16.69 -11.89
N GLU A 99 5.89 -15.48 -12.42
CA GLU A 99 5.62 -14.24 -11.68
C GLU A 99 4.19 -14.22 -11.13
N MET A 100 3.21 -14.64 -11.91
CA MET A 100 1.82 -14.78 -11.45
C MET A 100 1.68 -15.76 -10.29
N LYS A 101 2.29 -16.94 -10.38
CA LYS A 101 2.25 -17.92 -9.29
C LYS A 101 2.88 -17.37 -8.02
N TRP A 102 4.00 -16.66 -8.13
CA TRP A 102 4.65 -16.02 -6.98
C TRP A 102 3.78 -14.93 -6.38
N SER A 103 3.21 -14.05 -7.19
CA SER A 103 2.34 -12.97 -6.71
C SER A 103 1.11 -13.50 -5.97
N LEU A 104 0.39 -14.46 -6.58
CA LEU A 104 -0.78 -15.09 -5.95
C LEU A 104 -0.40 -15.86 -4.69
N GLY A 105 0.68 -16.66 -4.75
CA GLY A 105 1.14 -17.48 -3.63
C GLY A 105 1.64 -16.66 -2.44
N VAL A 106 2.44 -15.63 -2.69
CA VAL A 106 2.91 -14.70 -1.64
C VAL A 106 1.75 -13.88 -1.09
N GLY A 107 0.80 -13.45 -1.92
CA GLY A 107 -0.43 -12.81 -1.46
C GLY A 107 -1.20 -13.69 -0.48
N ALA A 108 -1.47 -14.95 -0.85
CA ALA A 108 -2.16 -15.92 0.01
C ALA A 108 -1.40 -16.20 1.32
N ALA A 109 -0.08 -16.44 1.23
CA ALA A 109 0.75 -16.70 2.39
C ALA A 109 0.80 -15.49 3.35
N THR A 110 0.85 -14.27 2.80
CA THR A 110 0.80 -13.03 3.57
C THR A 110 -0.55 -12.89 4.27
N THR A 111 -1.66 -13.17 3.58
CA THR A 111 -3.01 -13.16 4.18
C THR A 111 -3.09 -14.08 5.38
N ILE A 112 -2.71 -15.35 5.21
CA ILE A 112 -2.76 -16.37 6.27
C ILE A 112 -1.91 -15.91 7.46
N THR A 113 -0.67 -15.47 7.19
CA THR A 113 0.26 -15.04 8.23
C THR A 113 -0.28 -13.85 9.02
N VAL A 114 -0.74 -12.81 8.31
CA VAL A 114 -1.28 -11.59 8.92
C VAL A 114 -2.53 -11.88 9.74
N LEU A 115 -3.45 -12.70 9.24
CA LEU A 115 -4.69 -13.04 9.97
C LEU A 115 -4.41 -13.90 11.21
N LEU A 116 -3.46 -14.86 11.14
CA LEU A 116 -3.07 -15.67 12.30
C LEU A 116 -2.39 -14.81 13.37
N LEU A 117 -1.48 -13.93 12.98
CA LEU A 117 -0.83 -13.00 13.91
C LEU A 117 -1.84 -12.03 14.51
N ASP A 118 -2.75 -11.48 13.72
CA ASP A 118 -3.80 -10.60 14.22
C ASP A 118 -4.70 -11.31 15.24
N ARG A 119 -5.10 -12.55 14.94
CA ARG A 119 -5.87 -13.39 15.85
C ARG A 119 -5.12 -13.68 17.16
N PHE A 120 -3.83 -13.95 17.07
CA PHE A 120 -2.96 -14.17 18.24
C PHE A 120 -2.82 -12.92 19.11
N MET A 121 -2.71 -11.74 18.49
CA MET A 121 -2.59 -10.46 19.22
C MET A 121 -3.93 -9.97 19.80
N LYS A 122 -5.07 -10.42 19.25
CA LYS A 122 -6.41 -9.95 19.59
C LYS A 122 -6.72 -9.83 21.10
N PRO A 123 -6.36 -10.80 21.97
CA PRO A 123 -6.65 -10.71 23.41
C PRO A 123 -5.97 -9.54 24.13
N ALA A 124 -4.86 -9.03 23.58
CA ALA A 124 -4.12 -7.91 24.15
C ALA A 124 -4.55 -6.54 23.58
N LEU A 125 -5.51 -6.51 22.64
CA LEU A 125 -5.96 -5.27 21.98
C LEU A 125 -7.17 -4.66 22.69
N PRO A 126 -7.37 -3.34 22.61
CA PRO A 126 -8.58 -2.68 23.10
C PRO A 126 -9.85 -3.27 22.45
N GLU A 127 -10.94 -3.36 23.21
CA GLU A 127 -12.22 -3.94 22.76
C GLU A 127 -12.75 -3.32 21.46
N ALA A 128 -12.58 -2.02 21.26
CA ALA A 128 -12.99 -1.35 20.03
C ALA A 128 -12.27 -1.89 18.76
N LEU A 129 -10.98 -2.27 18.86
CA LEU A 129 -10.28 -2.94 17.76
C LEU A 129 -10.72 -4.40 17.60
N GLN A 130 -11.05 -5.06 18.71
CA GLN A 130 -11.59 -6.42 18.67
C GLN A 130 -12.96 -6.44 17.96
N ALA A 131 -13.80 -5.46 18.22
CA ALA A 131 -15.12 -5.29 17.59
C ALA A 131 -14.99 -4.94 16.10
N SER A 132 -14.02 -4.13 15.70
CA SER A 132 -13.77 -3.85 14.27
C SER A 132 -13.36 -5.06 13.43
N SER A 133 -12.90 -6.14 14.08
CA SER A 133 -12.59 -7.41 13.40
C SER A 133 -13.80 -8.37 13.35
N HIS A 134 -14.96 -7.97 13.89
CA HIS A 134 -16.22 -8.72 13.80
C HIS A 134 -17.22 -8.13 12.78
N THR A 135 -16.89 -6.99 12.16
CA THR A 135 -17.73 -6.42 11.10
C THR A 135 -17.74 -7.33 9.87
N GLU A 136 -18.92 -7.62 9.36
CA GLU A 136 -19.13 -8.41 8.14
C GLU A 136 -18.29 -7.87 6.98
N PRO A 137 -17.67 -8.73 6.16
CA PRO A 137 -16.87 -8.30 5.02
C PRO A 137 -17.72 -7.49 4.03
N ASN A 138 -17.46 -6.18 3.94
CA ASN A 138 -18.08 -5.32 2.94
C ASN A 138 -17.34 -5.44 1.61
N TRP A 139 -18.06 -5.84 0.55
CA TRP A 139 -17.49 -5.97 -0.80
C TRP A 139 -16.90 -4.65 -1.30
N LEU A 140 -17.53 -3.51 -0.98
CA LEU A 140 -17.08 -2.20 -1.43
C LEU A 140 -15.77 -1.81 -0.73
N SER A 141 -15.66 -2.06 0.57
CA SER A 141 -14.41 -1.85 1.33
C SER A 141 -13.29 -2.75 0.84
N SER A 142 -13.59 -4.01 0.50
CA SER A 142 -12.62 -4.94 -0.09
C SER A 142 -12.15 -4.46 -1.47
N LEU A 143 -13.08 -3.98 -2.31
CA LEU A 143 -12.74 -3.41 -3.61
C LEU A 143 -11.87 -2.16 -3.48
N THR A 144 -12.18 -1.26 -2.54
CA THR A 144 -11.31 -0.12 -2.22
C THR A 144 -9.94 -0.61 -1.77
N ALA A 145 -9.84 -1.62 -0.90
CA ALA A 145 -8.55 -2.13 -0.44
C ALA A 145 -7.72 -2.70 -1.62
N MET A 146 -8.35 -3.42 -2.54
CA MET A 146 -7.69 -3.90 -3.76
C MET A 146 -7.23 -2.76 -4.68
N LEU A 147 -8.03 -1.71 -4.86
CA LEU A 147 -7.70 -0.60 -5.76
C LEU A 147 -6.75 0.43 -5.14
N TYR A 148 -7.00 0.85 -3.91
CA TYR A 148 -6.12 1.79 -3.19
C TYR A 148 -4.89 1.08 -2.66
N GLY A 149 -5.05 0.04 -1.84
CA GLY A 149 -3.92 -0.72 -1.30
C GLY A 149 -3.14 -1.44 -2.40
N GLY A 150 -3.85 -2.24 -3.19
CA GLY A 150 -3.21 -3.06 -4.22
C GLY A 150 -2.60 -2.30 -5.40
N ILE A 151 -2.94 -1.03 -5.62
CA ILE A 151 -2.40 -0.24 -6.75
C ILE A 151 -1.80 1.08 -6.28
N THR A 152 -2.59 1.96 -5.67
CA THR A 152 -2.13 3.29 -5.25
C THR A 152 -0.96 3.20 -4.27
N GLU A 153 -1.09 2.38 -3.21
CA GLU A 153 -0.03 2.23 -2.21
C GLU A 153 1.23 1.59 -2.80
N GLU A 154 1.10 0.66 -3.76
CA GLU A 154 2.28 0.11 -4.45
C GLU A 154 3.02 1.16 -5.29
N ILE A 155 2.30 2.09 -5.93
CA ILE A 155 2.96 3.21 -6.62
C ILE A 155 3.65 4.13 -5.60
N LEU A 156 3.01 4.45 -4.47
CA LEU A 156 3.60 5.30 -3.43
C LEU A 156 4.85 4.65 -2.81
N MET A 157 4.72 3.40 -2.38
CA MET A 157 5.70 2.71 -1.55
C MET A 157 6.80 2.03 -2.34
N ARG A 158 6.46 1.35 -3.45
CA ARG A 158 7.43 0.58 -4.24
C ARG A 158 8.01 1.46 -5.32
N TRP A 159 7.16 1.97 -6.21
CA TRP A 159 7.63 2.81 -7.30
C TRP A 159 8.29 4.10 -6.82
N GLY A 160 7.68 4.82 -5.87
CA GLY A 160 8.22 6.04 -5.28
C GLY A 160 9.30 5.78 -4.22
N LEU A 161 8.88 5.46 -3.00
CA LEU A 161 9.76 5.46 -1.83
C LEU A 161 10.89 4.43 -1.92
N MET A 162 10.59 3.16 -2.19
CA MET A 162 11.61 2.10 -2.24
C MET A 162 12.64 2.37 -3.33
N SER A 163 12.21 2.77 -4.54
CA SER A 163 13.14 3.15 -5.61
C SER A 163 14.07 4.30 -5.20
N LEU A 164 13.56 5.30 -4.48
CA LEU A 164 14.35 6.41 -3.96
C LEU A 164 15.39 5.92 -2.94
N LEU A 165 14.97 5.08 -1.99
CA LEU A 165 15.84 4.54 -0.94
C LEU A 165 16.99 3.72 -1.55
N VAL A 166 16.68 2.83 -2.50
CA VAL A 166 17.69 2.07 -3.24
C VAL A 166 18.65 3.01 -3.98
N TRP A 167 18.11 4.02 -4.67
CA TRP A 167 18.91 4.96 -5.45
C TRP A 167 19.85 5.81 -4.58
N ILE A 168 19.37 6.36 -3.46
CA ILE A 168 20.20 7.14 -2.52
C ILE A 168 21.32 6.26 -1.94
N ALA A 169 20.97 5.08 -1.40
CA ALA A 169 21.95 4.18 -0.80
C ALA A 169 23.01 3.73 -1.82
N TRP A 170 22.59 3.42 -3.05
CA TRP A 170 23.51 3.06 -4.14
C TRP A 170 24.45 4.21 -4.52
N LYS A 171 23.94 5.44 -4.60
CA LYS A 171 24.78 6.62 -4.91
C LYS A 171 25.74 6.97 -3.79
N TRP A 172 25.31 6.87 -2.54
CA TRP A 172 26.15 7.18 -1.38
C TRP A 172 27.27 6.16 -1.17
N LEU A 173 26.99 4.88 -1.41
CA LEU A 173 27.97 3.80 -1.25
C LEU A 173 28.93 3.66 -2.44
N LYS A 174 28.86 4.58 -3.44
CA LYS A 174 29.74 4.68 -4.62
C LYS A 174 30.16 3.32 -5.21
N GLN A 175 29.21 2.40 -5.37
CA GLN A 175 29.57 0.99 -5.58
C GLN A 175 30.31 0.69 -6.91
N GLY A 176 30.46 1.63 -7.85
CA GLY A 176 31.21 1.46 -9.10
C GLY A 176 30.68 0.39 -10.06
N VAL A 177 29.71 -0.41 -9.62
CA VAL A 177 29.05 -1.50 -10.33
C VAL A 177 27.75 -1.04 -10.97
N THR A 178 27.31 -1.78 -11.98
CA THR A 178 26.15 -1.47 -12.80
C THR A 178 24.81 -1.55 -12.06
N LEU A 179 24.69 -2.37 -11.01
CA LEU A 179 23.48 -2.53 -10.20
C LEU A 179 23.79 -2.54 -8.69
N PRO A 180 22.86 -2.05 -7.84
CA PRO A 180 23.00 -2.10 -6.38
C PRO A 180 23.20 -3.52 -5.82
N SER A 181 23.94 -3.64 -4.71
CA SER A 181 24.08 -4.91 -3.98
C SER A 181 22.76 -5.37 -3.34
N GLN A 182 22.60 -6.69 -3.11
CA GLN A 182 21.41 -7.26 -2.46
C GLN A 182 21.05 -6.61 -1.11
N GLY A 183 22.06 -6.30 -0.28
CA GLY A 183 21.86 -5.65 1.01
C GLY A 183 21.21 -4.27 0.91
N ILE A 184 21.43 -3.52 -0.19
CA ILE A 184 20.77 -2.24 -0.43
C ILE A 184 19.28 -2.44 -0.68
N TYR A 185 18.92 -3.41 -1.52
CA TYR A 185 17.51 -3.72 -1.77
C TYR A 185 16.82 -4.20 -0.49
N GLN A 186 17.43 -5.13 0.25
CA GLN A 186 16.87 -5.63 1.50
C GLN A 186 16.68 -4.51 2.53
N GLY A 187 17.67 -3.62 2.69
CA GLY A 187 17.57 -2.46 3.57
C GLY A 187 16.47 -1.49 3.13
N ALA A 188 16.35 -1.19 1.84
CA ALA A 188 15.30 -0.34 1.30
C ALA A 188 13.90 -0.95 1.46
N ILE A 189 13.76 -2.26 1.28
CA ILE A 189 12.50 -3.00 1.52
C ILE A 189 12.11 -2.87 2.99
N PHE A 190 13.04 -3.14 3.92
CA PHE A 190 12.77 -3.05 5.34
C PHE A 190 12.35 -1.63 5.76
N LEU A 191 13.10 -0.61 5.31
CA LEU A 191 12.78 0.79 5.62
C LEU A 191 11.44 1.24 5.01
N ALA A 192 11.17 0.86 3.76
CA ALA A 192 9.88 1.15 3.13
C ALA A 192 8.72 0.45 3.85
N ALA A 193 8.91 -0.79 4.30
CA ALA A 193 7.91 -1.53 5.07
C ALA A 193 7.66 -0.91 6.46
N LEU A 194 8.70 -0.37 7.11
CA LEU A 194 8.53 0.38 8.36
C LEU A 194 7.73 1.66 8.14
N VAL A 195 8.07 2.44 7.11
CA VAL A 195 7.31 3.65 6.74
C VAL A 195 5.86 3.28 6.39
N PHE A 196 5.65 2.17 5.68
CA PHE A 196 4.31 1.66 5.38
C PHE A 196 3.47 1.45 6.64
N GLY A 197 4.02 0.76 7.64
CA GLY A 197 3.34 0.56 8.92
C GLY A 197 3.09 1.86 9.69
N LEU A 198 4.04 2.80 9.65
CA LEU A 198 3.88 4.12 10.30
C LEU A 198 2.74 4.93 9.65
N LEU A 199 2.60 4.88 8.33
CA LEU A 199 1.53 5.57 7.60
C LEU A 199 0.12 5.04 7.91
N HIS A 200 0.00 3.87 8.52
CA HIS A 200 -1.27 3.30 8.99
C HIS A 200 -1.68 3.76 10.41
N LEU A 201 -0.77 4.39 11.17
CA LEU A 201 -1.07 4.84 12.53
C LEU A 201 -2.15 5.94 12.59
N PRO A 202 -2.20 6.95 11.70
CA PRO A 202 -3.25 7.96 11.72
C PRO A 202 -4.66 7.36 11.60
N ALA A 203 -4.87 6.41 10.67
CA ALA A 203 -6.14 5.71 10.55
C ALA A 203 -6.47 4.88 11.80
N THR A 204 -5.45 4.27 12.42
CA THR A 204 -5.62 3.51 13.67
C THR A 204 -6.08 4.41 14.83
N THR A 205 -5.54 5.64 14.90
CA THR A 205 -5.93 6.63 15.94
C THR A 205 -7.39 7.06 15.87
N ALA A 206 -8.00 6.94 14.68
CA ALA A 206 -9.42 7.21 14.48
C ALA A 206 -10.30 6.22 15.25
N ILE A 207 -9.80 5.00 15.48
CA ILE A 207 -10.52 3.88 16.08
C ILE A 207 -10.17 3.77 17.56
N VAL A 208 -8.87 3.76 17.90
CA VAL A 208 -8.38 3.58 19.28
C VAL A 208 -7.15 4.44 19.60
N PRO A 209 -6.88 4.74 20.88
CA PRO A 209 -5.62 5.35 21.30
C PRO A 209 -4.41 4.48 20.93
N LEU A 210 -3.28 5.13 20.61
CA LEU A 210 -2.02 4.45 20.32
C LEU A 210 -1.35 3.98 21.62
N THR A 211 -1.58 2.73 21.98
CA THR A 211 -0.80 2.03 23.01
C THR A 211 0.39 1.31 22.36
N PRO A 212 1.43 0.91 23.14
CA PRO A 212 2.56 0.17 22.59
C PRO A 212 2.14 -1.08 21.80
N VAL A 213 1.15 -1.84 22.27
CA VAL A 213 0.65 -3.04 21.58
C VAL A 213 -0.06 -2.70 20.26
N VAL A 214 -0.80 -1.58 20.20
CA VAL A 214 -1.46 -1.12 18.97
C VAL A 214 -0.43 -0.68 17.93
N ILE A 215 0.61 0.04 18.35
CA ILE A 215 1.72 0.44 17.48
C ILE A 215 2.46 -0.80 16.96
N ILE A 216 2.83 -1.73 17.85
CA ILE A 216 3.52 -2.98 17.46
C ILE A 216 2.67 -3.76 16.46
N ARG A 217 1.36 -3.89 16.69
CA ARG A 217 0.45 -4.55 15.74
C ARG A 217 0.48 -3.87 14.38
N ALA A 218 0.29 -2.54 14.33
CA ALA A 218 0.28 -1.80 13.08
C ALA A 218 1.60 -1.95 12.32
N LEU A 219 2.75 -1.83 13.00
CA LEU A 219 4.06 -1.99 12.38
C LEU A 219 4.33 -3.42 11.93
N LEU A 220 3.95 -4.43 12.73
CA LEU A 220 4.21 -5.83 12.42
C LEU A 220 3.39 -6.31 11.23
N LEU A 221 2.08 -6.12 11.26
CA LEU A 221 1.18 -6.64 10.21
C LEU A 221 1.46 -5.96 8.86
N ASN A 222 1.58 -4.63 8.86
CA ASN A 222 1.94 -3.89 7.65
C ASN A 222 3.40 -4.11 7.25
N GLY A 223 4.31 -4.32 8.21
CA GLY A 223 5.72 -4.63 7.92
C GLY A 223 5.89 -5.95 7.19
N ILE A 224 5.11 -6.97 7.53
CA ILE A 224 5.10 -8.28 6.85
C ILE A 224 4.63 -8.12 5.40
N ALA A 225 3.48 -7.48 5.18
CA ALA A 225 2.97 -7.20 3.84
C ALA A 225 3.93 -6.29 3.04
N GLY A 226 4.42 -5.24 3.70
CA GLY A 226 5.46 -4.32 3.26
C GLY A 226 6.67 -5.04 2.67
N THR A 227 7.22 -5.96 3.45
CA THR A 227 8.41 -6.75 3.09
C THR A 227 8.11 -7.73 1.95
N ALA A 228 6.99 -8.45 2.03
CA ALA A 228 6.60 -9.45 1.05
C ALA A 228 6.43 -8.86 -0.35
N PHE A 229 5.64 -7.78 -0.48
CA PHE A 229 5.41 -7.18 -1.80
C PHE A 229 6.62 -6.34 -2.26
N GLY A 230 7.40 -5.77 -1.33
CA GLY A 230 8.68 -5.14 -1.66
C GLY A 230 9.69 -6.11 -2.27
N TRP A 231 9.74 -7.34 -1.75
CA TRP A 231 10.56 -8.41 -2.35
C TRP A 231 10.10 -8.76 -3.76
N LEU A 232 8.79 -8.91 -4.00
CA LEU A 232 8.26 -9.16 -5.35
C LEU A 232 8.56 -8.00 -6.32
N PHE A 233 8.47 -6.75 -5.86
CA PHE A 233 8.85 -5.60 -6.67
C PHE A 233 10.32 -5.66 -7.09
N TRP A 234 11.20 -6.05 -6.16
CA TRP A 234 12.62 -6.20 -6.45
C TRP A 234 12.91 -7.35 -7.41
N GLN A 235 12.31 -8.53 -7.20
CA GLN A 235 12.59 -9.72 -8.00
C GLN A 235 11.94 -9.69 -9.38
N TYR A 236 10.79 -9.02 -9.52
CA TYR A 236 9.96 -9.11 -10.71
C TYR A 236 9.58 -7.75 -11.29
N SER A 237 8.57 -7.08 -10.71
CA SER A 237 7.99 -5.86 -11.27
C SER A 237 7.04 -5.18 -10.27
N LEU A 238 6.68 -3.93 -10.58
CA LEU A 238 5.64 -3.20 -9.85
C LEU A 238 4.31 -3.97 -9.86
N GLU A 239 3.97 -4.57 -11.01
CA GLU A 239 2.74 -5.33 -11.20
C GLU A 239 2.74 -6.66 -10.42
N ALA A 240 3.92 -7.23 -10.12
CA ALA A 240 4.02 -8.36 -9.20
C ALA A 240 3.62 -7.99 -7.77
N ALA A 241 4.13 -6.86 -7.28
CA ALA A 241 3.74 -6.34 -5.98
C ALA A 241 2.24 -5.99 -5.94
N MET A 242 1.73 -5.32 -6.99
CA MET A 242 0.31 -5.00 -7.11
C MET A 242 -0.57 -6.25 -7.09
N LEU A 243 -0.26 -7.26 -7.90
CA LEU A 243 -1.06 -8.48 -7.95
C LEU A 243 -1.03 -9.22 -6.60
N ALA A 244 0.11 -9.27 -5.92
CA ALA A 244 0.21 -9.90 -4.60
C ALA A 244 -0.61 -9.17 -3.55
N HIS A 245 -0.61 -7.83 -3.56
CA HIS A 245 -1.35 -7.02 -2.61
C HIS A 245 -2.87 -7.04 -2.89
N ILE A 246 -3.28 -7.00 -4.16
CA ILE A 246 -4.68 -7.25 -4.57
C ILE A 246 -5.11 -8.64 -4.08
N SER A 247 -4.28 -9.66 -4.31
CA SER A 247 -4.55 -11.02 -3.88
C SER A 247 -4.67 -11.13 -2.36
N PHE A 248 -3.82 -10.40 -1.62
CA PHE A 248 -3.88 -10.36 -0.17
C PHE A 248 -5.27 -9.93 0.32
N HIS A 249 -5.83 -8.85 -0.24
CA HIS A 249 -7.16 -8.37 0.10
C HIS A 249 -8.27 -9.33 -0.37
N ALA A 250 -8.16 -9.88 -1.57
CA ALA A 250 -9.12 -10.85 -2.11
C ALA A 250 -9.20 -12.11 -1.22
N PHE A 251 -8.06 -12.69 -0.87
CA PHE A 251 -8.01 -13.85 0.04
C PHE A 251 -8.51 -13.48 1.44
N ALA A 252 -8.16 -12.30 1.96
CA ALA A 252 -8.63 -11.85 3.27
C ALA A 252 -10.15 -11.73 3.30
N PHE A 253 -10.76 -11.19 2.24
CA PHE A 253 -12.20 -11.08 2.09
C PHE A 253 -12.88 -12.46 2.07
N VAL A 254 -12.39 -13.37 1.22
CA VAL A 254 -12.94 -14.73 1.10
C VAL A 254 -12.82 -15.49 2.43
N LEU A 255 -11.64 -15.49 3.04
CA LEU A 255 -11.41 -16.25 4.28
C LEU A 255 -12.22 -15.69 5.45
N SER A 256 -12.28 -14.35 5.58
CA SER A 256 -13.10 -13.72 6.63
C SER A 256 -14.58 -14.03 6.45
N GLY A 257 -15.09 -14.02 5.22
CA GLY A 257 -16.48 -14.37 4.92
C GLY A 257 -16.80 -15.84 5.18
N LEU A 258 -15.84 -16.75 4.95
CA LEU A 258 -15.99 -18.16 5.31
C LEU A 258 -16.02 -18.36 6.83
N LEU A 259 -15.14 -17.68 7.56
CA LEU A 259 -15.08 -17.76 9.03
C LEU A 259 -16.35 -17.20 9.68
N ALA A 260 -16.89 -16.10 9.16
CA ALA A 260 -18.14 -15.52 9.66
C ALA A 260 -19.36 -16.46 9.50
N ARG A 261 -19.38 -17.29 8.46
CA ARG A 261 -20.46 -18.28 8.23
C ARG A 261 -20.34 -19.54 9.10
N LEU A 262 -19.17 -19.79 9.68
CA LEU A 262 -18.87 -20.98 10.48
C LEU A 262 -18.92 -20.72 11.99
N ALA A 263 -19.02 -19.45 12.42
CA ALA A 263 -19.14 -19.01 13.80
C ALA A 263 -20.61 -18.83 14.20
#